data_AF-A0A066WBW4-F1
#
_entry.id   AF-A0A066WBW4-F1
#
_cell.length_a   1.000
_cell.length_b   1.000
_cell.length_c   1.000
_cell.angle_alpha   90.00
_cell.angle_beta   90.00
_cell.angle_gamma   90.00
#
_symmetry.space_group_name_H-M   'P 1'
#
loop_
_entity.id
_entity.type
_entity.pdbx_description
1 polymer ?
#
loop_
_entity_poly.entity_id
_entity_poly.type
_entity_poly.pdbx_seq_one_letter_code
_entity_poly.pdbx_strand_id
1 'polypeptide(L)'
;MSFSARCRSCASVLRRGDLSLHTRNFASTSAAGAATIARVKPIPQPRDGIDTPSAFLAAISRAPRRDLASDSNIATALGEDWSEMFKLRGDDLKKKGVSVAERRYLLWALERFRQGQDPKKFAYQPKPKKLVRGWGARVQKGTRVSGRQRPGEK
;
A
#
# COMPACT_ATOMS: atom_id res chain seq x y z
N MET A 1 -7.24 60.41 31.85
CA MET A 1 -5.89 60.94 31.57
C MET A 1 -4.90 60.05 32.28
N SER A 2 -4.04 59.31 31.56
CA SER A 2 -2.76 58.82 32.10
C SER A 2 -1.94 58.10 31.03
N PHE A 3 -0.75 58.67 30.80
CA PHE A 3 0.52 58.07 30.41
C PHE A 3 0.70 57.35 29.06
N SER A 4 1.05 58.21 28.10
CA SER A 4 2.03 57.97 27.04
C SER A 4 3.32 57.33 27.58
N ALA A 5 3.77 56.26 26.93
CA ALA A 5 5.14 55.77 27.03
C ALA A 5 5.78 55.76 25.64
N ARG A 6 6.53 56.83 25.34
CA ARG A 6 7.63 56.79 24.38
C ARG A 6 8.73 55.92 24.98
N CYS A 7 9.22 54.93 24.25
CA CYS A 7 10.60 54.48 24.41
C CYS A 7 11.31 54.42 23.07
N ARG A 8 12.56 54.82 23.13
CA ARG A 8 13.40 55.31 22.04
C ARG A 8 14.07 54.15 21.29
N SER A 9 14.28 54.43 20.02
CA SER A 9 15.32 53.88 19.15
C SER A 9 16.57 53.43 19.89
N CYS A 10 16.99 52.20 19.63
CA CYS A 10 18.40 51.81 19.71
C CYS A 10 18.73 51.04 18.42
N ALA A 11 19.46 51.73 17.54
CA ALA A 11 20.00 51.16 16.31
C ALA A 11 21.06 50.12 16.65
N SER A 12 20.97 48.94 16.03
CA SER A 12 22.10 48.03 15.90
C SER A 12 22.32 47.72 14.42
N VAL A 13 23.50 48.14 13.98
CA VAL A 13 24.08 47.98 12.65
C VAL A 13 24.91 46.68 12.66
N LEU A 14 25.11 46.08 11.48
CA LEU A 14 26.07 44.98 11.13
C LEU A 14 25.60 43.55 11.51
N ARG A 15 25.66 42.50 10.68
CA ARG A 15 26.47 42.16 9.49
C ARG A 15 25.65 41.26 8.55
N ARG A 16 25.87 41.39 7.24
CA ARG A 16 25.46 40.42 6.22
C ARG A 16 26.25 39.13 6.44
N GLY A 17 25.57 38.05 6.79
CA GLY A 17 26.11 36.70 6.73
C GLY A 17 25.94 36.15 5.32
N ASP A 18 27.06 35.83 4.69
CA ASP A 18 27.21 35.23 3.37
C ASP A 18 26.43 33.91 3.29
N LEU A 19 25.44 33.84 2.39
CA LEU A 19 24.74 32.59 2.07
C LEU A 19 25.63 31.76 1.15
N SER A 20 26.52 30.97 1.75
CA SER A 20 27.31 29.96 1.04
C SER A 20 26.39 28.87 0.47
N LEU A 21 26.06 29.00 -0.81
CA LEU A 21 25.36 28.00 -1.62
C LEU A 21 26.25 26.74 -1.71
N HIS A 22 25.99 25.76 -0.86
CA HIS A 22 26.61 24.45 -0.98
C HIS A 22 25.97 23.70 -2.15
N THR A 23 26.59 23.79 -3.31
CA THR A 23 26.29 22.93 -4.46
C THR A 23 26.67 21.50 -4.12
N ARG A 24 25.67 20.67 -3.81
CA ARG A 24 25.84 19.22 -3.71
C ARG A 24 25.98 18.66 -5.13
N ASN A 25 27.21 18.43 -5.56
CA ASN A 25 27.50 17.63 -6.75
C ASN A 25 27.04 16.19 -6.50
N PHE A 26 25.88 15.83 -7.04
CA PHE A 26 25.46 14.44 -7.12
C PHE A 26 26.27 13.77 -8.24
N ALA A 27 27.31 13.03 -7.87
CA ALA A 27 27.99 12.12 -8.79
C ALA A 27 27.00 11.03 -9.20
N SER A 28 26.46 11.14 -10.41
CA SER A 28 25.64 10.12 -11.05
C SER A 28 26.56 9.04 -11.60
N THR A 29 26.83 8.01 -10.80
CA THR A 29 27.40 6.75 -11.32
C THR A 29 26.30 6.00 -12.06
N SER A 30 26.30 6.11 -13.40
CA SER A 30 25.47 5.28 -14.28
C SER A 30 26.00 3.84 -14.24
N ALA A 31 25.39 3.01 -13.39
CA ALA A 31 25.57 1.56 -13.49
C ALA A 31 24.99 1.10 -14.83
N ALA A 32 25.84 0.55 -15.69
CA ALA A 32 25.45 -0.06 -16.95
C ALA A 32 24.34 -1.10 -16.70
N GLY A 33 23.17 -0.86 -17.29
CA GLY A 33 22.03 -1.76 -17.18
C GLY A 33 22.32 -3.08 -17.86
N ALA A 34 22.56 -4.13 -17.07
CA ALA A 34 22.55 -5.49 -17.57
C ALA A 34 21.15 -5.78 -18.15
N ALA A 35 21.07 -6.01 -19.46
CA ALA A 35 19.85 -6.42 -20.11
C ALA A 35 19.45 -7.82 -19.58
N THR A 36 18.58 -7.85 -18.57
CA THR A 36 17.96 -9.08 -18.10
C THR A 36 17.08 -9.64 -19.20
N ILE A 37 17.53 -10.73 -19.83
CA ILE A 37 16.69 -11.54 -20.70
C ILE A 37 15.48 -11.99 -19.87
N ALA A 38 14.28 -11.66 -20.32
CA ALA A 38 13.04 -12.00 -19.62
C ALA A 38 12.89 -13.54 -19.61
N ARG A 39 13.21 -14.16 -18.47
CA ARG A 39 13.07 -15.60 -18.28
C ARG A 39 11.60 -15.98 -18.47
N VAL A 40 11.32 -16.93 -19.38
CA VAL A 40 9.98 -17.50 -19.54
C VAL A 40 9.55 -18.08 -18.19
N LYS A 41 8.49 -17.51 -17.61
CA LYS A 41 7.99 -17.96 -16.30
C LYS A 41 7.25 -19.28 -16.51
N PRO A 42 7.69 -20.39 -15.89
CA PRO A 42 6.99 -21.66 -16.02
C PRO A 42 5.56 -21.54 -15.52
N ILE A 43 4.66 -22.31 -16.13
CA ILE A 43 3.28 -22.43 -15.67
C ILE A 43 3.30 -23.47 -14.53
N PRO A 44 2.82 -23.12 -13.32
CA PRO A 44 2.81 -24.05 -12.21
C PRO A 44 1.74 -25.11 -12.43
N GLN A 45 2.03 -26.34 -12.00
CA GLN A 45 1.03 -27.39 -11.97
C GLN A 45 -0.05 -27.05 -10.92
N PRO A 46 -1.31 -27.44 -11.14
CA PRO A 46 -2.37 -27.42 -10.13
C PRO A 46 -1.96 -28.15 -8.85
N ARG A 47 -2.28 -27.57 -7.68
CA ARG A 47 -1.90 -28.11 -6.36
C ARG A 47 -2.98 -27.78 -5.33
N ASP A 48 -3.04 -28.58 -4.27
CA ASP A 48 -3.91 -28.36 -3.10
C ASP A 48 -5.42 -28.30 -3.41
N GLY A 49 -5.86 -29.01 -4.48
CA GLY A 49 -7.25 -29.01 -4.93
C GLY A 49 -7.68 -27.70 -5.62
N ILE A 50 -6.71 -26.91 -6.08
CA ILE A 50 -6.92 -25.66 -6.79
C ILE A 50 -6.47 -25.87 -8.24
N ASP A 51 -7.41 -26.39 -9.04
CA ASP A 51 -7.15 -26.78 -10.41
C ASP A 51 -7.86 -25.88 -11.42
N THR A 52 -8.87 -25.16 -10.96
CA THR A 52 -9.64 -24.21 -11.79
C THR A 52 -9.31 -22.77 -11.41
N PRO A 53 -9.30 -21.84 -12.38
CA PRO A 53 -9.15 -20.40 -12.09
C PRO A 53 -10.20 -19.89 -11.10
N SER A 54 -11.42 -20.42 -11.18
CA SER A 54 -12.51 -20.12 -10.24
C SER A 54 -12.18 -20.54 -8.80
N ALA A 55 -11.66 -21.75 -8.59
CA ALA A 55 -11.20 -22.20 -7.27
C ALA A 55 -10.05 -21.34 -6.74
N PHE A 56 -9.14 -20.92 -7.63
CA PHE A 56 -8.05 -20.02 -7.25
C PHE A 56 -8.58 -18.64 -6.81
N LEU A 57 -9.51 -18.06 -7.56
CA LEU A 57 -10.16 -16.79 -7.20
C LEU A 57 -10.86 -16.86 -5.85
N ALA A 58 -11.59 -17.95 -5.60
CA ALA A 58 -12.26 -18.18 -4.32
C ALA A 58 -11.25 -18.34 -3.16
N ALA A 59 -10.10 -18.98 -3.40
CA ALA A 59 -9.07 -19.14 -2.37
C ALA A 59 -8.43 -17.80 -1.98
N ILE A 60 -8.23 -16.89 -2.95
CA ILE A 60 -7.60 -15.58 -2.73
C ILE A 60 -8.58 -14.47 -2.34
N SER A 61 -9.89 -14.66 -2.56
CA SER A 61 -10.93 -13.69 -2.19
C SER A 61 -11.14 -13.68 -0.67
N ARG A 62 -11.26 -12.47 -0.11
CA ARG A 62 -11.47 -12.23 1.33
C ARG A 62 -12.38 -11.03 1.49
N ALA A 63 -13.68 -11.29 1.52
CA ALA A 63 -14.69 -10.31 1.88
C ALA A 63 -14.50 -9.84 3.34
N PRO A 64 -14.79 -8.56 3.67
CA PRO A 64 -15.34 -7.50 2.81
C PRO A 64 -14.27 -6.66 2.10
N ARG A 65 -12.99 -6.87 2.38
CA ARG A 65 -11.92 -5.96 1.90
C ARG A 65 -11.63 -6.16 0.41
N ARG A 66 -11.77 -7.39 -0.08
CA ARG A 66 -11.34 -7.76 -1.43
C ARG A 66 -12.11 -8.97 -1.94
N ASP A 67 -13.19 -8.69 -2.65
CA ASP A 67 -14.08 -9.71 -3.18
C ASP A 67 -13.89 -9.89 -4.69
N LEU A 68 -12.85 -10.64 -5.05
CA LEU A 68 -12.47 -10.91 -6.44
C LEU A 68 -13.41 -11.90 -7.14
N ALA A 69 -14.19 -12.67 -6.37
CA ALA A 69 -15.10 -13.67 -6.91
C ALA A 69 -16.40 -13.02 -7.43
N SER A 70 -16.83 -11.92 -6.81
CA SER A 70 -17.99 -11.14 -7.24
C SER A 70 -17.71 -10.23 -8.44
N ASP A 71 -16.44 -9.94 -8.74
CA ASP A 71 -16.03 -9.06 -9.83
C ASP A 71 -16.12 -9.77 -11.19
N SER A 72 -17.22 -9.56 -11.93
CA SER A 72 -17.46 -10.17 -13.26
C SER A 72 -16.35 -9.88 -14.28
N ASN A 73 -15.74 -8.70 -14.23
CA ASN A 73 -14.61 -8.32 -15.08
C ASN A 73 -13.39 -9.22 -14.86
N ILE A 74 -13.13 -9.66 -13.62
CA ILE A 74 -11.99 -10.50 -13.28
C ILE A 74 -12.27 -11.96 -13.65
N ALA A 75 -13.49 -12.45 -13.37
CA ALA A 75 -13.91 -13.78 -13.78
C ALA A 75 -13.82 -13.94 -15.32
N THR A 76 -14.35 -12.96 -16.07
CA THR A 76 -14.25 -12.92 -17.54
C THR A 76 -12.79 -12.73 -18.01
N ALA A 77 -11.95 -12.10 -17.18
CA ALA A 77 -10.55 -11.90 -17.51
C ALA A 77 -9.74 -13.18 -17.55
N LEU A 78 -10.00 -14.07 -16.59
CA LEU A 78 -9.26 -15.30 -16.36
C LEU A 78 -9.78 -16.45 -17.21
N GLY A 79 -11.08 -16.48 -17.50
CA GLY A 79 -11.71 -17.61 -18.20
C GLY A 79 -11.59 -18.90 -17.41
N GLU A 80 -11.72 -20.03 -18.11
CA GLU A 80 -11.65 -21.38 -17.51
C GLU A 80 -10.26 -22.02 -17.63
N ASP A 81 -9.40 -21.49 -18.49
CA ASP A 81 -8.11 -22.10 -18.81
C ASP A 81 -7.01 -21.76 -17.79
N TRP A 82 -6.49 -22.78 -17.11
CA TRP A 82 -5.40 -22.64 -16.14
C TRP A 82 -4.14 -22.01 -16.75
N SER A 83 -3.76 -22.44 -17.95
CA SER A 83 -2.54 -21.96 -18.61
C SER A 83 -2.63 -20.49 -19.03
N GLU A 84 -3.79 -20.05 -19.48
CA GLU A 84 -3.99 -18.66 -19.93
C GLU A 84 -4.00 -17.68 -18.75
N MET A 85 -4.56 -18.09 -17.61
CA MET A 85 -4.51 -17.32 -16.36
C MET A 85 -3.07 -16.90 -15.99
N PHE A 86 -2.08 -17.78 -16.11
CA PHE A 86 -0.68 -17.48 -15.74
C PHE A 86 0.11 -16.70 -16.81
N LYS A 87 -0.46 -16.51 -18.00
CA LYS A 87 0.11 -15.70 -19.10
C LYS A 87 -0.38 -14.26 -19.10
N LEU A 88 -1.49 -13.97 -18.42
CA LEU A 88 -2.10 -12.64 -18.37
C LEU A 88 -1.11 -11.56 -17.95
N ARG A 89 -1.16 -10.42 -18.65
CA ARG A 89 -0.41 -9.22 -18.30
C ARG A 89 -1.32 -8.14 -17.72
N GLY A 90 -0.69 -7.17 -17.06
CA GLY A 90 -1.39 -6.02 -16.49
C GLY A 90 -2.15 -5.20 -17.53
N ASP A 91 -1.68 -5.17 -18.78
CA ASP A 91 -2.31 -4.46 -19.88
C ASP A 91 -3.61 -5.15 -20.34
N ASP A 92 -3.64 -6.48 -20.36
CA ASP A 92 -4.83 -7.25 -20.73
C ASP A 92 -5.94 -7.04 -19.69
N LEU A 93 -5.57 -7.07 -18.42
CA LEU A 93 -6.48 -6.78 -17.31
C LEU A 93 -6.95 -5.31 -17.30
N LYS A 94 -6.10 -4.37 -17.77
CA LYS A 94 -6.47 -2.95 -17.90
C LYS A 94 -7.50 -2.77 -19.02
N LYS A 95 -7.34 -3.44 -20.15
CA LYS A 95 -8.30 -3.43 -21.27
C LYS A 95 -9.67 -3.96 -20.83
N LYS A 96 -9.69 -4.97 -19.94
CA LYS A 96 -10.91 -5.55 -19.36
C LYS A 96 -11.51 -4.72 -18.20
N GLY A 97 -10.99 -3.53 -17.90
CA GLY A 97 -11.58 -2.61 -16.93
C GLY A 97 -11.35 -2.96 -15.45
N VAL A 98 -10.45 -3.88 -15.13
CA VAL A 98 -10.14 -4.27 -13.74
C VAL A 98 -9.43 -3.13 -13.00
N SER A 99 -9.74 -2.88 -11.72
CA SER A 99 -9.17 -1.76 -10.97
C SER A 99 -7.65 -1.91 -10.78
N VAL A 100 -6.93 -0.79 -10.68
CA VAL A 100 -5.45 -0.81 -10.52
C VAL A 100 -5.03 -1.63 -9.29
N ALA A 101 -5.81 -1.52 -8.21
CA ALA A 101 -5.56 -2.29 -7.00
C ALA A 101 -5.71 -3.78 -7.31
N GLU A 102 -6.86 -4.23 -7.83
CA GLU A 102 -7.15 -5.63 -8.16
C GLU A 102 -6.08 -6.25 -9.05
N ARG A 103 -5.71 -5.58 -10.15
CA ARG A 103 -4.67 -6.06 -11.08
C ARG A 103 -3.34 -6.33 -10.38
N ARG A 104 -2.87 -5.39 -9.54
CA ARG A 104 -1.59 -5.53 -8.82
C ARG A 104 -1.62 -6.73 -7.87
N TYR A 105 -2.73 -6.95 -7.20
CA TYR A 105 -2.87 -8.08 -6.28
C TYR A 105 -3.01 -9.42 -7.00
N LEU A 106 -3.79 -9.48 -8.07
CA LEU A 106 -3.99 -10.71 -8.84
C LEU A 106 -2.64 -11.20 -9.40
N LEU A 107 -1.88 -10.31 -10.04
CA LEU A 107 -0.54 -10.64 -10.56
C LEU A 107 0.43 -11.03 -9.44
N TRP A 108 0.37 -10.36 -8.30
CA TRP A 108 1.15 -10.74 -7.13
C TRP A 108 0.77 -12.12 -6.60
N ALA A 109 -0.53 -12.43 -6.50
CA ALA A 109 -1.04 -13.71 -6.03
C ALA A 109 -0.64 -14.86 -6.96
N LEU A 110 -0.72 -14.66 -8.28
CA LEU A 110 -0.24 -15.63 -9.27
C LEU A 110 1.26 -15.88 -9.14
N GLU A 111 2.05 -14.83 -8.87
CA GLU A 111 3.49 -14.98 -8.62
C GLU A 111 3.79 -15.71 -7.32
N ARG A 112 3.00 -15.49 -6.25
CA ARG A 112 3.14 -16.24 -5.00
C ARG A 112 2.77 -17.71 -5.16
N PHE A 113 1.74 -18.01 -5.94
CA PHE A 113 1.40 -19.39 -6.29
C PHE A 113 2.52 -20.06 -7.11
N ARG A 114 3.12 -19.34 -8.06
CA ARG A 114 4.31 -19.82 -8.81
C ARG A 114 5.49 -20.17 -7.90
N GLN A 115 5.66 -19.46 -6.79
CA GLN A 115 6.69 -19.72 -5.79
C GLN A 115 6.35 -20.90 -4.86
N GLY A 116 5.19 -21.56 -5.06
CA GLY A 116 4.75 -22.69 -4.24
C GLY A 116 4.11 -22.28 -2.91
N GLN A 117 3.68 -21.03 -2.75
CA GLN A 117 2.94 -20.62 -1.57
C GLN A 117 1.45 -20.94 -1.73
N ASP A 118 0.86 -21.49 -0.67
CA ASP A 118 -0.57 -21.77 -0.59
C ASP A 118 -1.40 -20.47 -0.61
N PRO A 119 -2.37 -20.31 -1.53
CA PRO A 119 -3.19 -19.11 -1.66
C PRO A 119 -4.01 -18.78 -0.43
N LYS A 120 -4.41 -19.79 0.36
CA LYS A 120 -5.14 -19.55 1.60
C LYS A 120 -4.28 -18.86 2.66
N LYS A 121 -2.97 -19.13 2.66
CA LYS A 121 -2.01 -18.61 3.64
C LYS A 121 -1.55 -17.20 3.32
N PHE A 122 -1.25 -16.89 2.05
CA PHE A 122 -0.75 -15.56 1.69
C PHE A 122 -1.84 -14.52 1.47
N ALA A 123 -3.09 -14.93 1.24
CA ALA A 123 -4.20 -13.99 1.13
C ALA A 123 -4.33 -13.18 2.43
N TYR A 124 -4.23 -11.85 2.33
CA TYR A 124 -4.23 -10.97 3.50
C TYR A 124 -5.52 -11.16 4.30
N GLN A 125 -5.37 -11.55 5.56
CA GLN A 125 -6.48 -11.54 6.48
C GLN A 125 -6.91 -10.09 6.76
N PRO A 126 -8.22 -9.80 6.88
CA PRO A 126 -8.68 -8.49 7.27
C PRO A 126 -8.08 -8.17 8.64
N LYS A 127 -7.35 -7.05 8.73
CA LYS A 127 -6.80 -6.60 10.00
C LYS A 127 -7.96 -6.47 11.00
N PRO A 128 -7.88 -7.10 12.18
CA PRO A 128 -8.94 -7.00 13.17
C PRO A 128 -9.18 -5.54 13.51
N LYS A 129 -10.46 -5.18 13.71
CA LYS A 129 -10.83 -3.81 14.08
C LYS A 129 -10.08 -3.44 15.35
N LYS A 130 -9.47 -2.26 15.34
CA LYS A 130 -8.82 -1.72 16.54
C LYS A 130 -9.88 -1.58 17.64
N LEU A 131 -9.75 -2.38 18.70
CA LEU A 131 -10.68 -2.38 19.83
C LEU A 131 -10.56 -1.08 20.65
N VAL A 132 -9.32 -0.68 20.97
CA VAL A 132 -9.03 0.51 21.79
C VAL A 132 -8.42 1.60 20.93
N ARG A 133 -9.05 2.78 20.85
CA ARG A 133 -8.52 3.97 20.15
C ARG A 133 -7.48 4.67 21.04
N GLY A 134 -6.29 4.98 20.49
CA GLY A 134 -5.17 5.55 21.25
C GLY A 134 -4.32 4.51 21.99
N TRP A 135 -3.01 4.70 22.01
CA TRP A 135 -2.06 3.96 22.85
C TRP A 135 -1.00 4.97 23.30
N GLY A 136 -0.93 5.23 24.59
CA GLY A 136 -0.09 6.25 25.20
C GLY A 136 -0.65 6.63 26.56
N ALA A 137 0.19 7.19 27.45
CA ALA A 137 -0.16 7.46 28.85
C ALA A 137 -1.49 8.23 29.03
N ARG A 138 -1.91 8.98 28.02
CA ARG A 138 -3.14 9.76 28.02
C ARG A 138 -4.43 8.93 27.86
N VAL A 139 -4.39 7.74 27.27
CA VAL A 139 -5.58 6.89 27.03
C VAL A 139 -5.26 5.45 27.40
N GLN A 140 -5.79 4.99 28.55
CA GLN A 140 -5.66 3.62 29.03
C GLN A 140 -7.04 2.97 29.06
N LYS A 141 -7.14 1.71 28.62
CA LYS A 141 -8.40 0.93 28.61
C LYS A 141 -9.59 1.60 27.91
N GLY A 142 -9.34 2.49 26.94
CA GLY A 142 -10.38 3.24 26.23
C GLY A 142 -10.83 4.53 26.91
N THR A 143 -10.33 4.85 28.11
CA THR A 143 -10.64 6.06 28.86
C THR A 143 -9.44 7.01 28.89
N ARG A 144 -9.67 8.32 28.82
CA ARG A 144 -8.61 9.33 28.96
C ARG A 144 -8.18 9.43 30.43
N VAL A 145 -6.89 9.21 30.71
CA VAL A 145 -6.32 9.23 32.08
C VAL A 145 -6.09 10.66 32.58
N SER A 146 -5.83 11.60 31.67
CA SER A 146 -5.80 13.03 31.95
C SER A 146 -7.24 13.52 32.09
N GLY A 147 -7.75 13.64 33.32
CA GLY A 147 -9.14 13.94 33.71
C GLY A 147 -9.80 15.23 33.19
N ARG A 148 -9.35 15.82 32.08
CA ARG A 148 -10.04 16.90 31.37
C ARG A 148 -10.94 16.28 30.30
N GLN A 149 -12.23 16.17 30.61
CA GLN A 149 -13.28 15.80 29.65
C GLN A 149 -13.37 16.86 28.54
N ARG A 150 -13.89 16.48 27.37
CA ARG A 150 -14.26 17.48 26.36
C ARG A 150 -15.51 18.24 26.85
N PRO A 151 -15.69 19.53 26.49
CA PRO A 151 -16.97 20.20 26.73
C PRO A 151 -18.09 19.38 26.07
N GLY A 152 -19.06 18.90 26.85
CA GLY A 152 -20.20 18.10 26.37
C GLY A 152 -20.12 16.57 26.57
N GLU A 153 -19.07 16.05 27.20
CA GLU A 153 -19.04 14.65 27.69
C GLU A 153 -19.82 14.60 29.03
N LYS A 154 -20.73 13.63 29.20
CA LYS A 154 -21.63 13.50 30.36
C LYS A 154 -21.07 12.50 31.38
#